data_AF-A0A2N3GGA7-F1
#
_entry.id   AF-A0A2N3GGA7-F1
#
_cell.length_a   1.000
_cell.length_b   1.000
_cell.length_c   1.000
_cell.angle_alpha   90.00
_cell.angle_beta   90.00
_cell.angle_gamma   90.00
#
_symmetry.space_group_name_H-M   'P 1'
#
loop_
_entity.id
_entity.type
_entity.pdbx_description
1 polymer ?
#
loop_
_entity_poly.entity_id
_entity_poly.type
_entity_poly.pdbx_seq_one_letter_code
_entity_poly.pdbx_strand_id
1 'polypeptide(L)'
;MSAAGLLRAGTVTNAVFVTAEDPGEFSFLAADAAAVGRAAPLPPVRRVALTDQVSALSWGDAPADIVLAHGVALNAHTWDATVLAWPDPSIGFLALDLPGHGDSPWRADADYSPATLAGPVIEALAAARAQGLLVASPSMVGHSLGGLVAIEMLCADVVSFARLVLLDILPLAAQAARSVAAFLDGPASFDSRDEIVQRALAFGLGGNREAVGRAVYLNTRLDRDGRVVWKHHFGVLGGAGLRVPGAEAVWPLIAHSPVPIDLIAATLSIVDADAVDRFLSLRPQARVLRLAGGHNLQEDAPVELARALADVLIG
;
A
#
# COMPACT_ATOMS: atom_id res chain seq x y z
N MET A 1 -70.26 0.90 30.64
CA MET A 1 -69.57 0.76 29.34
C MET A 1 -68.11 1.12 29.52
N SER A 2 -67.22 0.12 29.37
CA SER A 2 -65.82 0.17 28.88
C SER A 2 -64.75 0.98 29.67
N ALA A 3 -63.83 0.33 30.41
CA ALA A 3 -62.49 -0.20 30.02
C ALA A 3 -61.39 0.90 29.97
N ALA A 4 -60.51 1.00 30.97
CA ALA A 4 -59.21 0.29 31.09
C ALA A 4 -58.23 0.61 29.96
N GLY A 5 -57.15 1.35 30.26
CA GLY A 5 -56.07 1.67 29.32
C GLY A 5 -54.84 2.26 30.00
N LEU A 6 -53.90 1.37 30.32
CA LEU A 6 -52.54 1.60 30.83
C LEU A 6 -51.77 2.67 30.01
N LEU A 7 -51.18 3.65 30.69
CA LEU A 7 -49.97 4.35 30.23
C LEU A 7 -48.80 3.81 31.05
N ARG A 8 -48.13 2.78 30.53
CA ARG A 8 -46.82 2.34 31.02
C ARG A 8 -45.73 2.88 30.10
N ALA A 9 -44.67 3.35 30.73
CA ALA A 9 -43.43 3.82 30.13
C ALA A 9 -42.90 2.83 29.08
N GLY A 10 -42.64 3.33 27.87
CA GLY A 10 -41.82 2.67 26.87
C GLY A 10 -40.46 3.34 26.84
N THR A 11 -39.50 2.81 27.60
CA THR A 11 -38.07 3.01 27.33
C THR A 11 -37.79 2.49 25.93
N VAL A 12 -37.44 3.39 25.01
CA VAL A 12 -36.79 3.01 23.75
C VAL A 12 -35.36 2.65 24.11
N THR A 13 -35.14 1.39 24.48
CA THR A 13 -33.83 0.77 24.40
C THR A 13 -33.48 0.68 22.93
N ASN A 14 -32.67 1.63 22.43
CA ASN A 14 -31.95 1.41 21.18
C ASN A 14 -31.05 0.20 21.42
N ALA A 15 -31.48 -0.94 20.90
CA ALA A 15 -30.67 -2.13 20.81
C ALA A 15 -29.42 -1.76 20.01
N VAL A 16 -28.29 -1.67 20.70
CA VAL A 16 -26.98 -1.78 20.06
C VAL A 16 -26.95 -3.20 19.52
N PHE A 17 -27.15 -3.34 18.21
CA PHE A 17 -26.82 -4.58 17.52
C PHE A 17 -25.31 -4.71 17.63
N VAL A 18 -24.86 -5.50 18.61
CA VAL A 18 -23.50 -6.01 18.68
C VAL A 18 -23.37 -6.98 17.51
N THR A 19 -22.95 -6.46 16.35
CA THR A 19 -22.41 -7.28 15.28
C THR A 19 -21.09 -7.87 15.76
N ALA A 20 -20.78 -9.11 15.35
CA ALA A 20 -19.57 -9.85 15.70
C ALA A 20 -18.34 -8.92 15.86
N GLU A 21 -17.58 -9.07 16.95
CA GLU A 21 -16.41 -8.26 17.29
C GLU A 21 -15.61 -7.95 16.02
N ASP A 22 -15.43 -6.65 15.73
CA ASP A 22 -14.59 -6.21 14.62
C ASP A 22 -13.20 -6.82 14.83
N PRO A 23 -12.76 -7.77 13.98
CA PRO A 23 -11.59 -8.59 14.29
C PRO A 23 -10.30 -7.75 14.32
N GLY A 24 -10.36 -6.53 13.81
CA GLY A 24 -9.25 -5.59 13.76
C GLY A 24 -8.31 -5.91 12.62
N GLU A 25 -7.51 -4.92 12.25
CA GLU A 25 -6.58 -4.98 11.12
C GLU A 25 -5.51 -6.08 11.24
N PHE A 26 -5.12 -6.46 12.46
CA PHE A 26 -4.03 -7.43 12.69
C PHE A 26 -4.51 -8.88 12.85
N SER A 27 -5.81 -9.15 12.78
CA SER A 27 -6.37 -10.50 12.92
C SER A 27 -5.93 -11.49 11.83
N PHE A 28 -5.53 -10.98 10.66
CA PHE A 28 -5.14 -11.79 9.51
C PHE A 28 -3.68 -12.26 9.55
N LEU A 29 -2.83 -11.67 10.41
CA LEU A 29 -1.39 -11.89 10.38
C LEU A 29 -0.97 -13.32 10.69
N ALA A 30 -1.73 -14.02 11.52
CA ALA A 30 -1.47 -15.44 11.80
C ALA A 30 -1.67 -16.31 10.55
N ALA A 31 -2.72 -16.03 9.77
CA ALA A 31 -2.98 -16.73 8.51
C ALA A 31 -1.93 -16.36 7.45
N ASP A 32 -1.59 -15.07 7.33
CA ASP A 32 -0.54 -14.59 6.42
C ASP A 32 0.81 -15.24 6.73
N ALA A 33 1.19 -15.31 8.01
CA ALA A 33 2.42 -15.96 8.45
C ALA A 33 2.45 -17.44 8.09
N ALA A 34 1.33 -18.15 8.26
CA ALA A 34 1.22 -19.55 7.84
C ALA A 34 1.34 -19.69 6.31
N ALA A 35 0.71 -18.81 5.54
CA ALA A 35 0.75 -18.84 4.08
C ALA A 35 2.17 -18.65 3.51
N VAL A 36 3.00 -17.84 4.16
CA VAL A 36 4.40 -17.64 3.78
C VAL A 36 5.39 -18.60 4.46
N GLY A 37 4.89 -19.58 5.21
CA GLY A 37 5.70 -20.59 5.88
C GLY A 37 6.55 -20.06 7.04
N ARG A 38 6.14 -18.96 7.67
CA ARG A 38 6.84 -18.38 8.82
C ARG A 38 6.69 -19.27 10.05
N ALA A 39 7.81 -19.74 10.60
CA ALA A 39 7.85 -20.50 11.85
C ALA A 39 8.20 -19.64 13.09
N ALA A 40 8.82 -18.47 12.89
CA ALA A 40 9.17 -17.56 13.97
C ALA A 40 7.93 -16.82 14.50
N PRO A 41 7.97 -16.33 15.76
CA PRO A 41 6.90 -15.48 16.29
C PRO A 41 6.57 -14.31 15.36
N LEU A 42 5.31 -13.86 15.40
CA LEU A 42 4.90 -12.64 14.70
C LEU A 42 5.72 -11.47 15.24
N PRO A 43 6.37 -10.67 14.38
CA PRO A 43 6.97 -9.42 14.81
C PRO A 43 5.88 -8.49 15.37
N PRO A 44 6.20 -7.66 16.37
CA PRO A 44 5.25 -6.66 16.84
C PRO A 44 4.95 -5.70 15.70
N VAL A 45 3.68 -5.32 15.59
CA VAL A 45 3.22 -4.34 14.61
C VAL A 45 2.23 -3.41 15.27
N ARG A 46 2.30 -2.14 14.90
CA ARG A 46 1.36 -1.12 15.36
C ARG A 46 1.11 -0.09 14.27
N ARG A 47 -0.12 0.41 14.23
CA ARG A 47 -0.47 1.58 13.44
C ARG A 47 0.07 2.84 14.11
N VAL A 48 0.68 3.71 13.32
CA VAL A 48 1.23 4.99 13.76
C VAL A 48 0.73 6.11 12.83
N ALA A 49 0.27 7.21 13.42
CA ALA A 49 0.02 8.44 12.67
C ALA A 49 1.32 9.24 12.65
N LEU A 50 1.94 9.35 11.46
CA LEU A 50 3.21 10.07 11.30
C LEU A 50 2.96 11.58 11.20
N THR A 51 1.95 11.95 10.42
CA THR A 51 1.41 13.31 10.31
C THR A 51 -0.11 13.25 10.26
N ASP A 52 -0.76 14.39 10.11
CA ASP A 52 -2.20 14.47 9.82
C ASP A 52 -2.56 13.98 8.41
N GLN A 53 -1.57 13.72 7.54
CA GLN A 53 -1.76 13.29 6.15
C GLN A 53 -1.30 11.85 5.89
N VAL A 54 -0.46 11.27 6.76
CA VAL A 54 0.16 9.97 6.53
C VAL A 54 0.12 9.11 7.80
N SER A 55 -0.57 7.98 7.69
CA SER A 55 -0.51 6.83 8.59
C SER A 55 0.50 5.81 8.09
N ALA A 56 0.98 4.94 8.96
CA ALA A 56 1.84 3.81 8.61
C ALA A 56 1.65 2.62 9.57
N LEU A 57 2.12 1.45 9.15
CA LEU A 57 2.37 0.31 10.00
C LEU A 57 3.86 0.27 10.35
N SER A 58 4.18 0.34 11.64
CA SER A 58 5.53 0.15 12.16
C SER A 58 5.69 -1.29 12.61
N TRP A 59 6.63 -2.00 11.98
CA TRP A 59 6.93 -3.41 12.20
C TRP A 59 8.28 -3.60 12.89
N GLY A 60 8.30 -4.44 13.91
CA GLY A 60 9.48 -4.71 14.73
C GLY A 60 9.61 -3.77 15.94
N ASP A 61 10.58 -4.10 16.79
CA ASP A 61 10.92 -3.30 17.99
C ASP A 61 12.02 -2.27 17.71
N ALA A 62 12.77 -2.45 16.62
CA ALA A 62 13.81 -1.52 16.19
C ALA A 62 13.22 -0.40 15.31
N PRO A 63 13.89 0.77 15.21
CA PRO A 63 13.59 1.74 14.17
C PRO A 63 13.67 1.08 12.79
N ALA A 64 12.78 1.47 11.87
CA ALA A 64 12.72 0.86 10.56
C ALA A 64 13.96 1.18 9.72
N ASP A 65 14.53 0.14 9.11
CA ASP A 65 15.60 0.23 8.11
C ASP A 65 15.02 0.37 6.69
N ILE A 66 13.78 -0.11 6.50
CA ILE A 66 13.13 -0.20 5.19
C ILE A 66 11.76 0.48 5.25
N VAL A 67 11.57 1.46 4.38
CA VAL A 67 10.27 2.10 4.13
C VAL A 67 9.60 1.42 2.95
N LEU A 68 8.31 1.09 3.08
CA LEU A 68 7.52 0.44 2.02
C LEU A 68 6.38 1.37 1.59
N ALA A 69 6.28 1.67 0.29
CA ALA A 69 5.23 2.51 -0.28
C ALA A 69 4.46 1.76 -1.37
N HIS A 70 3.14 1.65 -1.20
CA HIS A 70 2.26 0.83 -2.04
C HIS A 70 1.82 1.55 -3.33
N GLY A 71 1.20 0.80 -4.25
CA GLY A 71 0.57 1.29 -5.48
C GLY A 71 -0.81 1.93 -5.30
N VAL A 72 -1.40 2.42 -6.39
CA VAL A 72 -2.75 3.02 -6.37
C VAL A 72 -3.80 2.03 -5.87
N ALA A 73 -4.78 2.52 -5.10
CA ALA A 73 -5.89 1.74 -4.56
C ALA A 73 -5.51 0.59 -3.60
N LEU A 74 -4.24 0.54 -3.19
CA LEU A 74 -3.76 -0.35 -2.13
C LEU A 74 -3.63 0.42 -0.81
N ASN A 75 -3.02 -0.22 0.19
CA ASN A 75 -2.70 0.35 1.50
C ASN A 75 -1.50 -0.40 2.10
N ALA A 76 -1.04 0.00 3.29
CA ALA A 76 0.12 -0.59 3.96
C ALA A 76 0.06 -2.12 4.12
N HIS A 77 -1.13 -2.72 4.24
CA HIS A 77 -1.30 -4.17 4.44
C HIS A 77 -1.02 -5.04 3.21
N THR A 78 -0.79 -4.43 2.04
CA THR A 78 -0.29 -5.18 0.86
C THR A 78 1.10 -5.77 1.14
N TRP A 79 1.84 -5.22 2.12
CA TRP A 79 3.19 -5.65 2.47
C TRP A 79 3.27 -6.73 3.54
N ASP A 80 2.18 -7.04 4.25
CA ASP A 80 2.21 -7.92 5.43
C ASP A 80 2.88 -9.26 5.14
N ALA A 81 2.47 -9.95 4.06
CA ALA A 81 3.04 -11.23 3.67
C ALA A 81 4.53 -11.12 3.33
N THR A 82 4.94 -10.03 2.67
CA THR A 82 6.36 -9.77 2.34
C THR A 82 7.20 -9.52 3.59
N VAL A 83 6.70 -8.73 4.55
CA VAL A 83 7.38 -8.48 5.83
C VAL A 83 7.44 -9.76 6.68
N LEU A 84 6.38 -10.55 6.72
CA LEU A 84 6.34 -11.82 7.46
C LEU A 84 7.28 -12.87 6.86
N ALA A 85 7.47 -12.85 5.55
CA ALA A 85 8.42 -13.70 4.82
C ALA A 85 9.88 -13.23 4.92
N TRP A 86 10.12 -12.06 5.51
CA TRP A 86 11.47 -11.49 5.60
C TRP A 86 12.42 -12.38 6.41
N PRO A 87 13.64 -12.65 5.90
CA PRO A 87 14.54 -13.63 6.51
C PRO A 87 15.18 -13.16 7.82
N ASP A 88 15.45 -11.86 7.98
CA ASP A 88 16.17 -11.32 9.14
C ASP A 88 15.20 -10.64 10.13
N PRO A 89 14.93 -11.22 11.31
CA PRO A 89 13.98 -10.66 12.26
C PRO A 89 14.47 -9.38 12.95
N SER A 90 15.74 -8.98 12.77
CA SER A 90 16.28 -7.74 13.35
C SER A 90 15.94 -6.47 12.55
N ILE A 91 15.48 -6.64 11.31
CA ILE A 91 15.16 -5.53 10.40
C ILE A 91 13.77 -4.98 10.72
N GLY A 92 13.69 -3.67 10.95
CA GLY A 92 12.42 -2.96 11.14
C GLY A 92 11.83 -2.46 9.81
N PHE A 93 10.50 -2.40 9.71
CA PHE A 93 9.82 -1.85 8.53
C PHE A 93 8.84 -0.73 8.90
N LEU A 94 8.69 0.22 7.98
CA LEU A 94 7.66 1.25 8.03
C LEU A 94 6.86 1.21 6.72
N ALA A 95 5.69 0.57 6.74
CA ALA A 95 4.81 0.49 5.58
C ALA A 95 3.82 1.65 5.60
N LEU A 96 3.94 2.56 4.64
CA LEU A 96 3.16 3.79 4.59
C LEU A 96 1.77 3.52 4.00
N ASP A 97 0.75 4.14 4.57
CA ASP A 97 -0.47 4.46 3.84
C ASP A 97 -0.24 5.79 3.12
N LEU A 98 -0.11 5.78 1.79
CA LEU A 98 0.04 7.03 1.04
C LEU A 98 -1.17 7.94 1.22
N PRO A 99 -1.05 9.28 1.08
CA PRO A 99 -2.20 10.17 1.23
C PRO A 99 -3.37 9.72 0.35
N GLY A 100 -4.58 9.74 0.92
CA GLY A 100 -5.80 9.25 0.28
C GLY A 100 -5.96 7.74 0.18
N HIS A 101 -5.12 6.95 0.85
CA HIS A 101 -5.18 5.49 0.88
C HIS A 101 -5.16 4.97 2.32
N GLY A 102 -5.63 3.73 2.53
CA GLY A 102 -5.62 3.10 3.86
C GLY A 102 -6.26 3.98 4.93
N ASP A 103 -5.52 4.21 6.02
CA ASP A 103 -5.96 5.07 7.11
C ASP A 103 -5.39 6.50 7.02
N SER A 104 -4.71 6.83 5.92
CA SER A 104 -4.37 8.21 5.58
C SER A 104 -5.60 8.92 5.01
N PRO A 105 -5.88 10.16 5.43
CA PRO A 105 -7.10 10.84 5.04
C PRO A 105 -7.14 11.16 3.55
N TRP A 106 -8.37 11.27 3.03
CA TRP A 106 -8.62 11.73 1.67
C TRP A 106 -8.31 13.21 1.54
N ARG A 107 -7.76 13.58 0.39
CA ARG A 107 -7.47 14.98 0.05
C ARG A 107 -8.69 15.66 -0.56
N ALA A 108 -8.92 16.90 -0.16
CA ALA A 108 -10.01 17.73 -0.69
C ALA A 108 -9.78 18.17 -2.14
N ASP A 109 -8.52 18.34 -2.56
CA ASP A 109 -8.16 18.72 -3.93
C ASP A 109 -8.18 17.54 -4.93
N ALA A 110 -8.35 16.30 -4.42
CA ALA A 110 -8.29 15.06 -5.18
C ALA A 110 -7.03 14.89 -6.05
N ASP A 111 -5.94 15.62 -5.74
CA ASP A 111 -4.70 15.52 -6.49
C ASP A 111 -3.77 14.50 -5.83
N TYR A 112 -3.70 13.34 -6.45
CA TYR A 112 -2.84 12.22 -6.04
C TYR A 112 -1.67 12.00 -7.02
N SER A 113 -1.25 13.05 -7.74
CA SER A 113 -0.07 12.95 -8.58
C SER A 113 1.18 12.69 -7.72
N PRO A 114 2.16 11.90 -8.22
CA PRO A 114 3.38 11.59 -7.48
C PRO A 114 4.09 12.82 -6.89
N ALA A 115 4.21 13.90 -7.67
CA ALA A 115 4.82 15.15 -7.22
C ALA A 115 4.06 15.79 -6.04
N THR A 116 2.73 15.78 -6.07
CA THR A 116 1.89 16.28 -4.97
C THR A 116 2.02 15.42 -3.71
N LEU A 117 2.20 14.11 -3.85
CA LEU A 117 2.33 13.18 -2.72
C LEU A 117 3.72 13.16 -2.09
N ALA A 118 4.77 13.52 -2.83
CA ALA A 118 6.14 13.50 -2.35
C ALA A 118 6.35 14.36 -1.08
N GLY A 119 5.81 15.58 -1.04
CA GLY A 119 5.94 16.49 0.10
C GLY A 119 5.41 15.91 1.42
N PRO A 120 4.13 15.52 1.49
CA PRO A 120 3.56 14.88 2.68
C PRO A 120 4.29 13.61 3.12
N VAL A 121 4.81 12.82 2.18
CA VAL A 121 5.60 11.62 2.51
C VAL A 121 6.96 12.00 3.10
N ILE A 122 7.64 13.02 2.57
CA ILE A 122 8.90 13.55 3.15
C ILE A 122 8.67 14.01 4.59
N GLU A 123 7.60 14.77 4.84
CA GLU A 123 7.23 15.23 6.19
C GLU A 123 6.96 14.06 7.13
N ALA A 124 6.28 13.02 6.64
CA ALA A 124 6.01 11.81 7.41
C ALA A 124 7.27 11.03 7.77
N LEU A 125 8.24 10.90 6.86
CA LEU A 125 9.53 10.26 7.16
C LEU A 125 10.35 11.07 8.16
N ALA A 126 10.34 12.41 8.06
CA ALA A 126 10.97 13.28 9.04
C ALA A 126 10.33 13.12 10.44
N ALA A 127 9.00 13.05 10.50
CA ALA A 127 8.27 12.80 11.74
C ALA A 127 8.57 11.42 12.33
N ALA A 128 8.58 10.36 11.49
CA ALA A 128 8.94 9.00 11.91
C ALA A 128 10.34 8.96 12.54
N ARG A 129 11.32 9.64 11.93
CA ARG A 129 12.68 9.76 12.46
C ARG A 129 12.71 10.49 13.81
N ALA A 130 12.00 11.60 13.93
CA ALA A 130 11.91 12.36 15.18
C ALA A 130 11.27 11.53 16.32
N GLN A 131 10.35 10.62 15.98
CA GLN A 131 9.72 9.68 16.92
C GLN A 131 10.59 8.44 17.22
N GLY A 132 11.77 8.31 16.62
CA GLY A 132 12.63 7.13 16.77
C GLY A 132 12.11 5.88 16.07
N LEU A 133 11.19 6.03 15.10
CA LEU A 133 10.59 4.93 14.33
C LEU A 133 11.36 4.60 13.06
N LEU A 134 12.30 5.45 12.64
CA LEU A 134 12.99 5.35 11.36
C LEU A 134 14.48 5.69 11.53
N VAL A 135 15.35 4.89 10.91
CA VAL A 135 16.80 5.14 10.94
C VAL A 135 17.19 6.39 10.13
N ALA A 136 18.46 6.76 10.23
CA ALA A 136 18.97 7.98 9.62
C ALA A 136 19.00 7.97 8.09
N SER A 137 19.23 6.81 7.50
CA SER A 137 19.30 6.63 6.05
C SER A 137 18.64 5.30 5.72
N PRO A 138 17.30 5.24 5.72
CA PRO A 138 16.58 4.01 5.42
C PRO A 138 16.71 3.68 3.93
N SER A 139 16.51 2.42 3.58
CA SER A 139 16.18 2.06 2.19
C SER A 139 14.69 2.27 1.95
N MET A 140 14.30 2.56 0.71
CA MET A 140 12.89 2.67 0.32
C MET A 140 12.55 1.68 -0.78
N VAL A 141 11.42 0.98 -0.64
CA VAL A 141 10.83 0.14 -1.69
C VAL A 141 9.51 0.78 -2.09
N GLY A 142 9.43 1.23 -3.34
CA GLY A 142 8.25 1.87 -3.88
C GLY A 142 7.62 1.04 -4.97
N HIS A 143 6.41 0.54 -4.72
CA HIS A 143 5.59 -0.18 -5.71
C HIS A 143 4.74 0.80 -6.50
N SER A 144 4.78 0.72 -7.84
CA SER A 144 3.86 1.46 -8.70
C SER A 144 3.80 2.97 -8.35
N LEU A 145 2.64 3.49 -7.93
CA LEU A 145 2.49 4.86 -7.42
C LEU A 145 3.56 5.22 -6.36
N GLY A 146 3.80 4.37 -5.37
CA GLY A 146 4.80 4.59 -4.33
C GLY A 146 6.23 4.71 -4.87
N GLY A 147 6.55 4.02 -5.98
CA GLY A 147 7.83 4.16 -6.67
C GLY A 147 7.96 5.50 -7.39
N LEU A 148 6.90 5.96 -8.05
CA LEU A 148 6.88 7.29 -8.67
C LEU A 148 7.00 8.41 -7.61
N VAL A 149 6.32 8.26 -6.48
CA VAL A 149 6.45 9.18 -5.34
C VAL A 149 7.89 9.20 -4.84
N ALA A 150 8.50 8.03 -4.66
CA ALA A 150 9.89 7.93 -4.22
C ALA A 150 10.88 8.60 -5.20
N ILE A 151 10.63 8.50 -6.51
CA ILE A 151 11.45 9.18 -7.52
C ILE A 151 11.31 10.70 -7.41
N GLU A 152 10.09 11.22 -7.23
CA GLU A 152 9.86 12.66 -7.05
C GLU A 152 10.53 13.19 -5.77
N MET A 153 10.63 12.36 -4.73
CA MET A 153 11.37 12.71 -3.52
C MET A 153 12.88 12.85 -3.75
N LEU A 154 13.46 12.28 -4.82
CA LEU A 154 14.88 12.44 -5.14
C LEU A 154 15.23 13.89 -5.53
N CYS A 155 14.25 14.71 -5.94
CA CYS A 155 14.43 16.15 -6.16
C CYS A 155 14.67 16.93 -4.86
N ALA A 156 14.20 16.39 -3.75
CA ALA A 156 14.26 17.05 -2.46
C ALA A 156 15.50 16.53 -1.73
N ASP A 157 16.53 17.38 -1.58
CA ASP A 157 17.72 17.13 -0.73
C ASP A 157 17.39 16.91 0.77
N VAL A 158 16.12 16.67 1.10
CA VAL A 158 15.54 16.56 2.44
C VAL A 158 15.51 15.10 2.92
N VAL A 159 15.47 14.11 2.01
CA VAL A 159 15.47 12.68 2.37
C VAL A 159 16.64 11.97 1.70
N SER A 160 17.56 11.45 2.52
CA SER A 160 18.64 10.58 2.04
C SER A 160 18.22 9.13 2.23
N PHE A 161 18.00 8.44 1.12
CA PHE A 161 17.86 6.99 1.11
C PHE A 161 19.23 6.34 1.01
N ALA A 162 19.44 5.24 1.73
CA ALA A 162 20.60 4.37 1.49
C ALA A 162 20.52 3.73 0.10
N ARG A 163 19.30 3.37 -0.32
CA ARG A 163 18.97 2.74 -1.60
C ARG A 163 17.47 2.91 -1.88
N LEU A 164 17.11 3.04 -3.15
CA LEU A 164 15.74 3.01 -3.64
C LEU A 164 15.53 1.78 -4.52
N VAL A 165 14.54 0.95 -4.19
CA VAL A 165 14.10 -0.15 -5.05
C VAL A 165 12.75 0.22 -5.65
N LEU A 166 12.71 0.28 -6.98
CA LEU A 166 11.47 0.41 -7.73
C LEU A 166 10.87 -0.98 -7.93
N LEU A 167 9.67 -1.20 -7.39
CA LEU A 167 8.94 -2.46 -7.55
C LEU A 167 7.89 -2.33 -8.65
N ASP A 168 8.13 -3.05 -9.73
CA ASP A 168 7.32 -3.15 -10.94
C ASP A 168 6.88 -1.80 -11.52
N ILE A 169 7.79 -0.82 -11.50
CA ILE A 169 7.51 0.52 -12.01
C ILE A 169 8.76 1.21 -12.57
N LEU A 170 8.56 1.85 -13.71
CA LEU A 170 9.42 2.87 -14.30
C LEU A 170 8.50 3.98 -14.83
N PRO A 171 9.01 5.18 -15.20
CA PRO A 171 8.19 6.20 -15.81
C PRO A 171 7.40 5.65 -17.01
N LEU A 172 6.08 5.54 -16.85
CA LEU A 172 5.20 4.76 -17.73
C LEU A 172 4.87 5.49 -19.03
N ALA A 173 4.77 4.74 -20.13
CA ALA A 173 4.10 5.24 -21.33
C ALA A 173 2.60 5.49 -21.05
N ALA A 174 2.01 6.47 -21.72
CA ALA A 174 0.63 6.90 -21.50
C ALA A 174 -0.44 5.80 -21.70
N GLN A 175 -0.13 4.75 -22.47
CA GLN A 175 -1.04 3.61 -22.68
C GLN A 175 -1.14 2.69 -21.46
N ALA A 176 -0.03 2.44 -20.75
CA ALA A 176 -0.04 1.65 -19.53
C ALA A 176 -0.86 2.36 -18.43
N ALA A 177 -0.69 3.67 -18.31
CA ALA A 177 -1.46 4.53 -17.40
C ALA A 177 -2.99 4.41 -17.59
N ARG A 178 -3.47 4.41 -18.84
CA ARG A 178 -4.91 4.25 -19.16
C ARG A 178 -5.47 2.91 -18.72
N SER A 179 -4.68 1.85 -18.85
CA SER A 179 -5.12 0.49 -18.45
C SER A 179 -5.30 0.42 -16.93
N VAL A 180 -4.39 1.01 -16.17
CA VAL A 180 -4.51 1.13 -14.70
C VAL A 180 -5.76 1.92 -14.30
N ALA A 181 -6.05 3.03 -14.98
CA ALA A 181 -7.23 3.85 -14.68
C ALA A 181 -8.54 3.05 -14.81
N ALA A 182 -8.67 2.20 -15.84
CA ALA A 182 -9.88 1.40 -16.05
C ALA A 182 -10.16 0.39 -14.94
N PHE A 183 -9.13 -0.07 -14.20
CA PHE A 183 -9.30 -0.97 -13.06
C PHE A 183 -9.86 -0.30 -11.81
N LEU A 184 -9.85 1.04 -11.75
CA LEU A 184 -10.32 1.81 -10.60
C LEU A 184 -11.82 2.13 -10.67
N ASP A 185 -12.47 1.85 -11.79
CA ASP A 185 -13.88 2.12 -11.98
C ASP A 185 -14.74 1.05 -11.27
N GLY A 186 -15.73 1.50 -10.51
CA GLY A 186 -16.62 0.61 -9.78
C GLY A 186 -17.60 1.37 -8.87
N PRO A 187 -18.45 0.67 -8.12
CA PRO A 187 -19.33 1.29 -7.15
C PRO A 187 -18.54 1.99 -6.03
N ALA A 188 -19.00 3.17 -5.64
CA ALA A 188 -18.38 3.94 -4.56
C ALA A 188 -18.71 3.42 -3.15
N SER A 189 -19.80 2.66 -3.00
CA SER A 189 -20.20 2.05 -1.74
C SER A 189 -21.00 0.77 -1.94
N PHE A 190 -21.00 -0.09 -0.92
CA PHE A 190 -21.60 -1.42 -0.92
C PHE A 190 -22.43 -1.65 0.36
N ASP A 191 -23.35 -2.60 0.32
CA ASP A 191 -24.15 -2.98 1.49
C ASP A 191 -23.33 -3.82 2.48
N SER A 192 -22.37 -4.60 1.98
CA SER A 192 -21.52 -5.44 2.82
C SER A 192 -20.18 -5.75 2.17
N ARG A 193 -19.19 -6.14 2.98
CA ARG A 193 -17.91 -6.65 2.48
C ARG A 193 -18.09 -7.96 1.71
N ASP A 194 -19.06 -8.79 2.12
CA ASP A 194 -19.36 -10.06 1.44
C ASP A 194 -19.80 -9.85 -0.01
N GLU A 195 -20.56 -8.78 -0.27
CA GLU A 195 -20.94 -8.37 -1.61
C GLU A 195 -19.71 -8.13 -2.51
N ILE A 196 -18.70 -7.43 -2.00
CA ILE A 196 -17.44 -7.15 -2.71
C ILE A 196 -16.69 -8.46 -2.96
N VAL A 197 -16.59 -9.34 -1.95
CA VAL A 197 -15.94 -10.64 -2.06
C VAL A 197 -16.62 -11.51 -3.14
N GLN A 198 -17.95 -11.57 -3.15
CA GLN A 198 -18.70 -12.32 -4.15
C GLN A 198 -18.46 -11.80 -5.56
N ARG A 199 -18.46 -10.47 -5.74
CA ARG A 199 -18.16 -9.84 -7.03
C ARG A 199 -16.75 -10.21 -7.49
N ALA A 200 -15.73 -10.01 -6.66
CA ALA A 200 -14.35 -10.31 -7.00
C ALA A 200 -14.15 -11.78 -7.42
N LEU A 201 -14.72 -12.73 -6.66
CA LEU A 201 -14.67 -14.16 -7.00
C LEU A 201 -15.39 -14.48 -8.31
N ALA A 202 -16.55 -13.86 -8.58
CA ALA A 202 -17.27 -14.04 -9.84
C ALA A 202 -16.48 -13.52 -11.06
N PHE A 203 -15.62 -12.53 -10.87
CA PHE A 203 -14.66 -12.04 -11.87
C PHE A 203 -13.36 -12.87 -11.95
N GLY A 204 -13.22 -13.91 -11.11
CA GLY A 204 -12.01 -14.74 -11.06
C GLY A 204 -10.80 -14.09 -10.38
N LEU A 205 -11.02 -13.05 -9.57
CA LEU A 205 -9.96 -12.33 -8.86
C LEU A 205 -9.67 -12.95 -7.48
N GLY A 206 -8.40 -12.86 -7.06
CA GLY A 206 -7.96 -13.09 -5.69
C GLY A 206 -7.90 -14.55 -5.23
N GLY A 207 -7.92 -15.51 -6.17
CA GLY A 207 -7.60 -16.92 -5.92
C GLY A 207 -8.65 -17.67 -5.11
N ASN A 208 -8.73 -17.42 -3.80
CA ASN A 208 -9.65 -18.07 -2.88
C ASN A 208 -10.42 -17.04 -2.02
N ARG A 209 -11.53 -17.48 -1.41
CA ARG A 209 -12.43 -16.61 -0.65
C ARG A 209 -11.76 -15.94 0.56
N GLU A 210 -10.84 -16.63 1.22
CA GLU A 210 -10.17 -16.13 2.43
C GLU A 210 -9.23 -14.98 2.08
N ALA A 211 -8.39 -15.15 1.05
CA ALA A 211 -7.49 -14.12 0.55
C ALA A 211 -8.26 -12.87 0.07
N VAL A 212 -9.34 -13.08 -0.70
CA VAL A 212 -10.23 -11.97 -1.12
C VAL A 212 -10.88 -11.31 0.09
N GLY A 213 -11.35 -12.08 1.06
CA GLY A 213 -11.98 -11.58 2.29
C GLY A 213 -11.05 -10.68 3.09
N ARG A 214 -9.80 -11.12 3.27
CA ARG A 214 -8.73 -10.32 3.88
C ARG A 214 -8.51 -9.01 3.11
N ALA A 215 -8.27 -9.09 1.80
CA ALA A 215 -7.98 -7.92 0.97
C ALA A 215 -9.13 -6.90 1.03
N VAL A 216 -10.38 -7.37 0.91
CA VAL A 216 -11.57 -6.53 1.01
C VAL A 216 -11.68 -5.92 2.41
N TYR A 217 -11.50 -6.70 3.47
CA TYR A 217 -11.60 -6.20 4.83
C TYR A 217 -10.60 -5.08 5.10
N LEU A 218 -9.32 -5.30 4.76
CA LEU A 218 -8.23 -4.36 5.03
C LEU A 218 -8.29 -3.12 4.13
N ASN A 219 -8.90 -3.22 2.96
CA ASN A 219 -9.02 -2.11 2.00
C ASN A 219 -10.38 -1.38 2.06
N THR A 220 -11.25 -1.72 3.00
CA THR A 220 -12.56 -1.06 3.18
C THR A 220 -12.80 -0.62 4.62
N ARG A 221 -13.70 0.35 4.80
CA ARG A 221 -14.19 0.81 6.11
C ARG A 221 -15.70 1.06 6.04
N LEU A 222 -16.33 1.17 7.22
CA LEU A 222 -17.70 1.64 7.31
C LEU A 222 -17.74 3.17 7.30
N ASP A 223 -18.66 3.75 6.55
CA ASP A 223 -18.97 5.18 6.64
C ASP A 223 -19.99 5.47 7.77
N ARG A 224 -20.42 6.73 7.88
CA ARG A 224 -21.35 7.18 8.93
C ARG A 224 -22.74 6.56 8.81
N ASP A 225 -23.13 6.12 7.62
CA ASP A 225 -24.41 5.49 7.34
C ASP A 225 -24.33 3.96 7.43
N GLY A 226 -23.17 3.43 7.84
CA GLY A 226 -22.92 1.99 7.96
C GLY A 226 -22.67 1.30 6.61
N ARG A 227 -22.48 2.06 5.53
CA ARG A 227 -22.15 1.51 4.21
C ARG A 227 -20.67 1.16 4.15
N VAL A 228 -20.34 0.12 3.39
CA VAL A 228 -18.95 -0.26 3.14
C VAL A 228 -18.40 0.60 2.02
N VAL A 229 -17.32 1.34 2.30
CA VAL A 229 -16.61 2.18 1.32
C VAL A 229 -15.15 1.77 1.25
N TRP A 230 -14.53 1.99 0.09
CA TRP A 230 -13.09 1.81 -0.08
C TRP A 230 -12.31 2.74 0.86
N LYS A 231 -11.18 2.28 1.37
CA LYS A 231 -10.26 3.12 2.15
C LYS A 231 -9.54 4.14 1.28
N HIS A 232 -9.34 3.84 -0.01
CA HIS A 232 -8.73 4.74 -0.97
C HIS A 232 -9.75 5.69 -1.65
N HIS A 233 -9.36 6.95 -1.88
CA HIS A 233 -10.25 7.96 -2.49
C HIS A 233 -10.63 7.62 -3.93
N PHE A 234 -9.83 6.80 -4.62
CA PHE A 234 -10.12 6.32 -5.98
C PHE A 234 -11.41 5.50 -6.07
N GLY A 235 -11.91 4.91 -4.98
CA GLY A 235 -13.22 4.27 -4.97
C GLY A 235 -14.37 5.23 -5.28
N VAL A 236 -14.16 6.54 -5.06
CA VAL A 236 -15.11 7.61 -5.39
C VAL A 236 -14.73 8.32 -6.69
N LEU A 237 -13.43 8.55 -6.92
CA LEU A 237 -12.93 9.30 -8.08
C LEU A 237 -12.93 8.48 -9.37
N GLY A 238 -12.88 7.14 -9.27
CA GLY A 238 -12.66 6.24 -10.40
C GLY A 238 -11.32 6.48 -11.10
N GLY A 239 -11.18 5.96 -12.32
CA GLY A 239 -9.98 6.11 -13.14
C GLY A 239 -9.64 7.56 -13.50
N ALA A 240 -10.64 8.44 -13.54
CA ALA A 240 -10.46 9.87 -13.83
C ALA A 240 -9.63 10.60 -12.76
N GLY A 241 -9.56 10.07 -11.54
CA GLY A 241 -8.70 10.61 -10.48
C GLY A 241 -7.21 10.31 -10.69
N LEU A 242 -6.85 9.34 -11.55
CA LEU A 242 -5.47 8.94 -11.76
C LEU A 242 -4.75 9.93 -12.68
N ARG A 243 -3.83 10.71 -12.10
CA ARG A 243 -2.93 11.60 -12.84
C ARG A 243 -1.56 10.96 -12.93
N VAL A 244 -1.20 10.46 -14.11
CA VAL A 244 0.16 9.95 -14.36
C VAL A 244 1.03 11.08 -14.91
N PRO A 245 2.19 11.37 -14.30
CA PRO A 245 3.11 12.37 -14.82
C PRO A 245 3.51 12.07 -16.26
N GLY A 246 3.92 13.11 -16.99
CA GLY A 246 4.63 12.90 -18.25
C GLY A 246 5.95 12.18 -17.97
N ALA A 247 6.11 10.96 -18.47
CA ALA A 247 7.27 10.10 -18.19
C ALA A 247 8.63 10.78 -18.41
N GLU A 248 8.73 11.66 -19.42
CA GLU A 248 9.95 12.38 -19.76
C GLU A 248 10.45 13.32 -18.67
N ALA A 249 9.57 13.86 -17.83
CA ALA A 249 9.98 14.73 -16.73
C ALA A 249 10.66 13.96 -15.58
N VAL A 250 10.40 12.65 -15.48
CA VAL A 250 10.83 11.80 -14.34
C VAL A 250 12.19 11.15 -14.62
N TRP A 251 12.50 10.83 -15.87
CA TRP A 251 13.77 10.21 -16.25
C TRP A 251 15.04 10.97 -15.81
N PRO A 252 15.11 12.31 -15.90
CA PRO A 252 16.25 13.06 -15.38
C PRO A 252 16.51 12.85 -13.89
N LEU A 253 15.47 12.60 -13.10
CA LEU A 253 15.59 12.37 -11.64
C LEU A 253 16.29 11.03 -11.37
N ILE A 254 15.91 10.00 -12.13
CA ILE A 254 16.56 8.70 -12.10
C ILE A 254 18.02 8.85 -12.57
N ALA A 255 18.28 9.57 -13.65
CA ALA A 255 19.61 9.69 -14.23
C ALA A 255 20.64 10.36 -13.31
N HIS A 256 20.25 11.45 -12.63
CA HIS A 256 21.20 12.31 -11.91
C HIS A 256 21.23 12.06 -10.39
N SER A 257 20.32 11.25 -9.84
CA SER A 257 20.29 11.01 -8.40
C SER A 257 21.52 10.23 -7.91
N PRO A 258 22.18 10.68 -6.82
CA PRO A 258 23.30 9.95 -6.22
C PRO A 258 22.84 8.70 -5.44
N VAL A 259 21.56 8.60 -5.09
CA VAL A 259 20.99 7.43 -4.39
C VAL A 259 21.07 6.22 -5.31
N PRO A 260 21.61 5.06 -4.91
CA PRO A 260 21.51 3.82 -5.69
C PRO A 260 20.06 3.45 -5.96
N ILE A 261 19.71 3.15 -7.22
CA ILE A 261 18.35 2.81 -7.64
C ILE A 261 18.40 1.46 -8.34
N ASP A 262 17.61 0.52 -7.86
CA ASP A 262 17.47 -0.84 -8.39
C ASP A 262 16.03 -1.11 -8.83
N LEU A 263 15.82 -2.12 -9.67
CA LEU A 263 14.51 -2.50 -10.19
C LEU A 263 14.23 -3.98 -9.91
N ILE A 264 13.06 -4.26 -9.34
CA ILE A 264 12.48 -5.60 -9.32
C ILE A 264 11.19 -5.53 -10.14
N ALA A 265 11.14 -6.26 -11.25
CA ALA A 265 9.97 -6.30 -12.12
C ALA A 265 9.28 -7.67 -12.09
N ALA A 266 7.98 -7.69 -12.35
CA ALA A 266 7.21 -8.90 -12.54
C ALA A 266 7.44 -9.50 -13.94
N THR A 267 7.06 -10.75 -14.15
CA THR A 267 6.98 -11.34 -15.49
C THR A 267 5.78 -10.83 -16.27
N LEU A 268 4.65 -10.59 -15.58
CA LEU A 268 3.46 -9.96 -16.13
C LEU A 268 3.41 -8.52 -15.62
N SER A 269 4.25 -7.68 -16.24
CA SER A 269 4.58 -6.33 -15.77
C SER A 269 4.00 -5.25 -16.66
N ILE A 270 3.79 -4.07 -16.08
CA ILE A 270 3.56 -2.81 -16.82
C ILE A 270 4.86 -2.16 -17.34
N VAL A 271 6.00 -2.69 -16.93
CA VAL A 271 7.34 -2.25 -17.34
C VAL A 271 7.80 -3.08 -18.54
N ASP A 272 7.90 -2.42 -19.69
CA ASP A 272 8.35 -3.05 -20.94
C ASP A 272 9.88 -3.09 -21.07
N ALA A 273 10.36 -3.80 -22.09
CA ALA A 273 11.80 -3.96 -22.35
C ALA A 273 12.47 -2.61 -22.67
N ASP A 274 11.81 -1.74 -23.42
CA ASP A 274 12.35 -0.43 -23.82
C ASP A 274 12.59 0.46 -22.59
N ALA A 275 11.67 0.45 -21.62
CA ALA A 275 11.83 1.15 -20.35
C ALA A 275 13.00 0.59 -19.54
N VAL A 276 13.16 -0.74 -19.48
CA VAL A 276 14.30 -1.38 -18.79
C VAL A 276 15.63 -1.02 -19.46
N ASP A 277 15.70 -1.08 -20.79
CA ASP A 277 16.91 -0.73 -21.55
C ASP A 277 17.29 0.74 -21.32
N ARG A 278 16.29 1.64 -21.32
CA ARG A 278 16.52 3.05 -20.96
C ARG A 278 17.00 3.21 -19.52
N PHE A 279 16.40 2.50 -18.57
CA PHE A 279 16.81 2.53 -17.17
C PHE A 279 18.27 2.08 -17.01
N LEU A 280 18.66 0.95 -17.62
CA LEU A 280 20.03 0.43 -17.57
C LEU A 280 21.04 1.33 -18.31
N SER A 281 20.63 2.01 -19.37
CA SER A 281 21.46 3.00 -20.06
C SER A 281 21.79 4.19 -19.14
N LEU A 282 20.81 4.64 -18.33
CA LEU A 282 20.99 5.72 -17.37
C LEU A 282 21.70 5.25 -16.08
N ARG A 283 21.53 3.98 -15.71
CA ARG A 283 21.97 3.39 -14.43
C ARG A 283 22.65 2.03 -14.67
N PRO A 284 23.82 2.00 -15.31
CA PRO A 284 24.49 0.74 -15.70
C PRO A 284 24.91 -0.14 -14.51
N GLN A 285 25.00 0.43 -13.31
CA GLN A 285 25.31 -0.25 -12.06
C GLN A 285 24.07 -0.82 -11.34
N ALA A 286 22.85 -0.51 -11.81
CA ALA A 286 21.63 -0.95 -11.15
C ALA A 286 21.44 -2.47 -11.28
N ARG A 287 20.95 -3.08 -10.21
CA ARG A 287 20.46 -4.45 -10.21
C ARG A 287 19.05 -4.46 -10.77
N VAL A 288 18.82 -5.33 -11.76
CA VAL A 288 17.49 -5.57 -12.33
C VAL A 288 17.14 -7.04 -12.14
N LEU A 289 16.17 -7.31 -11.28
CA LEU A 289 15.65 -8.66 -11.03
C LEU A 289 14.27 -8.80 -11.67
N ARG A 290 13.94 -10.03 -12.06
CA ARG A 290 12.61 -10.36 -12.58
C ARG A 290 12.03 -11.56 -11.84
N LEU A 291 10.84 -11.39 -11.28
CA LEU A 291 10.15 -12.41 -10.50
C LEU A 291 8.88 -12.87 -11.20
N ALA A 292 8.56 -14.15 -11.09
CA ALA A 292 7.31 -14.70 -11.61
C ALA A 292 6.12 -14.11 -10.83
N GLY A 293 5.13 -13.60 -11.54
CA GLY A 293 3.94 -12.96 -10.95
C GLY A 293 3.38 -11.84 -11.82
N GLY A 294 2.31 -11.22 -11.32
CA GLY A 294 1.70 -10.00 -11.84
C GLY A 294 2.27 -8.74 -11.18
N HIS A 295 1.62 -7.62 -11.49
CA HIS A 295 2.05 -6.29 -11.04
C HIS A 295 2.17 -6.16 -9.51
N ASN A 296 1.35 -6.89 -8.75
CA ASN A 296 1.36 -6.87 -7.29
C ASN A 296 2.22 -8.03 -6.75
N LEU A 297 3.52 -8.03 -7.04
CA LEU A 297 4.45 -9.08 -6.58
C LEU A 297 4.42 -9.31 -5.06
N GLN A 298 4.12 -8.28 -4.27
CA GLN A 298 3.97 -8.37 -2.82
C GLN A 298 2.76 -9.21 -2.37
N GLU A 299 1.81 -9.46 -3.27
CA GLU A 299 0.66 -10.34 -3.08
C GLU A 299 0.84 -11.68 -3.81
N ASP A 300 1.37 -11.64 -5.04
CA ASP A 300 1.51 -12.83 -5.90
C ASP A 300 2.69 -13.74 -5.51
N ALA A 301 3.81 -13.15 -5.08
CA ALA A 301 5.07 -13.84 -4.80
C ALA A 301 5.82 -13.24 -3.59
N PRO A 302 5.17 -13.11 -2.41
CA PRO A 302 5.74 -12.41 -1.25
C PRO A 302 7.04 -13.03 -0.73
N VAL A 303 7.18 -14.36 -0.80
CA VAL A 303 8.38 -15.07 -0.31
C VAL A 303 9.58 -14.83 -1.22
N GLU A 304 9.38 -14.93 -2.53
CA GLU A 304 10.38 -14.63 -3.54
C GLU A 304 10.77 -13.16 -3.51
N LEU A 305 9.78 -12.26 -3.36
CA LEU A 305 10.01 -10.83 -3.25
C LEU A 305 10.83 -10.48 -2.00
N ALA A 306 10.49 -11.03 -0.83
CA ALA A 306 11.24 -10.78 0.40
C ALA A 306 12.70 -11.21 0.27
N ARG A 307 12.98 -12.36 -0.36
CA ARG A 307 14.36 -12.81 -0.63
C ARG A 307 15.10 -11.90 -1.60
N ALA A 308 14.45 -11.50 -2.70
CA ALA A 308 15.04 -10.61 -3.69
C ALA A 308 15.34 -9.22 -3.10
N LEU A 309 14.43 -8.69 -2.30
CA LEU A 309 14.64 -7.42 -1.58
C LEU A 309 15.77 -7.54 -0.55
N ALA A 310 15.84 -8.62 0.23
CA ALA A 310 16.94 -8.83 1.18
C ALA A 310 18.30 -8.89 0.46
N ASP A 311 18.36 -9.59 -0.67
CA ASP A 311 19.56 -9.66 -1.51
C ASP A 311 19.97 -8.29 -2.08
N VAL A 312 19.00 -7.47 -2.51
CA VAL A 312 19.26 -6.11 -3.04
C VAL A 312 19.60 -5.09 -1.94
N LEU A 313 18.98 -5.19 -0.77
CA LEU A 313 19.06 -4.17 0.28
C LEU A 313 20.19 -4.45 1.30
N ILE A 314 20.47 -5.71 1.59
CA ILE A 314 21.44 -6.12 2.63
C ILE A 314 22.71 -6.75 2.02
N GLY A 315 22.59 -7.40 0.87
CA GLY A 315 23.72 -7.98 0.12
C GLY A 315 24.56 -6.93 -0.62
#